data_AF-A0A847XZ62-F1
#
_entry.id   AF-A0A847XZ62-F1
#
_cell.length_a   1.000
_cell.length_b   1.000
_cell.length_c   1.000
_cell.angle_alpha   90.00
_cell.angle_beta   90.00
_cell.angle_gamma   90.00
#
_symmetry.space_group_name_H-M   'P 1'
#
loop_
_entity.id
_entity.type
_entity.pdbx_description
1 polymer ?
#
loop_
_entity_poly.entity_id
_entity_poly.type
_entity_poly.pdbx_seq_one_letter_code
_entity_poly.pdbx_strand_id
1 'polypeptide(L)'
;MHKHFALPGILIALSLLLSAFLPATVFPVNSGSTFQPEFNVETEINFESTEGMNLIGLWMDNPSAADPANLIKDGVLRIGAGSPFSGLQVHPTFRAGHFIQVRLRISEKVCFPVQMNMSSNQPNEGEKLVRIGGCPAQNLNGMLVRNIPDKKTTFGRFSLTGKTKVKPGEWLDIIFWLHPDGDKVFTFTGNGKELSYGSVTLPDDWQSKDAHLQVAAWPGSDKDYVDVDLIRWGTGSIQDYLAENLPGYTAGKEAIDTFLEAAPQAFPEFSEQEPSGEEQEQPQKENDQPDMTNPDEIMKTFLVNPVIKFNENADNMKENNIGQFGPGSEKAISKDGSYVSFIGKSEGVWTPLNTPLDQFDNKAKPGGNQAIYFKFQAQPPDQPYFTFMGPVEFNIDFWEAGKPRINWLAESKKAPLQNESFALEKDKWYYMVMGMDKDGKFVTAIWEEDNPKVMTRFLDDFSTHPDGEKYKNASWKFILGSKKPMTINLDFYRVFTFDSINEKIFE
;
A
#
# COMPACT_ATOMS: atom_id res chain seq x y z
N MET A 1 51.27 -48.10 -34.60
CA MET A 1 51.48 -49.57 -34.44
C MET A 1 52.94 -49.73 -34.03
N HIS A 2 53.35 -50.48 -33.00
CA HIS A 2 52.69 -51.35 -32.00
C HIS A 2 52.70 -50.63 -30.60
N LYS A 3 51.85 -50.89 -29.58
CA LYS A 3 51.67 -52.08 -28.70
C LYS A 3 52.99 -52.55 -28.06
N HIS A 4 53.12 -52.81 -26.73
CA HIS A 4 52.17 -52.83 -25.60
C HIS A 4 52.89 -52.87 -24.22
N PHE A 5 52.29 -52.32 -23.14
CA PHE A 5 52.47 -52.66 -21.68
C PHE A 5 53.88 -52.50 -21.03
N ALA A 6 54.07 -52.37 -19.69
CA ALA A 6 53.19 -52.39 -18.50
C ALA A 6 53.67 -51.44 -17.34
N LEU A 7 52.85 -51.26 -16.30
CA LEU A 7 53.20 -50.76 -14.94
C LEU A 7 52.96 -51.88 -13.91
N PRO A 8 53.66 -51.93 -12.74
CA PRO A 8 53.34 -51.17 -11.50
C PRO A 8 54.58 -50.40 -10.95
N GLY A 9 54.62 -49.66 -9.83
CA GLY A 9 53.79 -49.59 -8.59
C GLY A 9 54.47 -50.35 -7.41
N ILE A 10 54.39 -49.97 -6.12
CA ILE A 10 53.81 -48.77 -5.44
C ILE A 10 54.23 -48.75 -3.93
N LEU A 11 54.25 -47.58 -3.24
CA LEU A 11 54.41 -47.37 -1.75
C LEU A 11 55.70 -47.96 -1.09
N ILE A 12 56.08 -47.77 0.20
CA ILE A 12 55.86 -46.75 1.28
C ILE A 12 57.30 -46.28 1.73
N ALA A 13 57.72 -45.65 2.85
CA ALA A 13 57.24 -44.95 4.09
C ALA A 13 58.44 -44.04 4.55
N LEU A 14 58.31 -42.84 5.13
CA LEU A 14 57.75 -42.35 6.41
C LEU A 14 58.61 -42.57 7.68
N SER A 15 59.39 -41.55 8.05
CA SER A 15 59.88 -41.21 9.40
C SER A 15 60.71 -39.91 9.33
N LEU A 16 60.91 -39.08 10.35
CA LEU A 16 60.16 -38.63 11.54
C LEU A 16 61.07 -37.50 12.11
N LEU A 17 60.50 -36.48 12.76
CA LEU A 17 61.13 -35.24 13.27
C LEU A 17 62.63 -35.27 13.64
N LEU A 18 63.32 -34.15 13.36
CA LEU A 18 63.96 -33.40 14.46
C LEU A 18 63.87 -31.88 14.24
N SER A 19 63.58 -31.15 15.32
CA SER A 19 63.44 -29.69 15.32
C SER A 19 64.77 -28.99 15.66
N ALA A 20 65.04 -27.88 14.97
CA ALA A 20 66.13 -26.96 15.32
C ALA A 20 65.55 -25.55 15.45
N PHE A 21 65.64 -24.97 16.64
CA PHE A 21 65.19 -23.60 16.90
C PHE A 21 66.14 -22.60 16.25
N LEU A 22 65.59 -21.65 15.48
CA LEU A 22 66.21 -20.35 15.26
C LEU A 22 65.33 -19.29 15.93
N PRO A 23 65.89 -18.40 16.78
CA PRO A 23 65.14 -17.29 17.33
C PRO A 23 64.93 -16.25 16.23
N ALA A 24 63.84 -16.38 15.48
CA ALA A 24 63.36 -15.30 14.64
C ALA A 24 63.11 -14.09 15.54
N THR A 25 63.86 -13.01 15.33
CA THR A 25 63.57 -11.71 15.94
C THR A 25 62.27 -11.21 15.32
N VAL A 26 61.15 -11.57 15.96
CA VAL A 26 59.85 -11.00 15.67
C VAL A 26 59.93 -9.53 16.05
N PHE A 27 60.21 -8.70 15.05
CA PHE A 27 59.78 -7.30 15.10
C PHE A 27 58.28 -7.34 15.41
N PRO A 28 57.80 -6.70 16.50
CA PRO A 28 56.37 -6.53 16.68
C PRO A 28 55.90 -5.63 15.53
N VAL A 29 55.33 -6.25 14.50
CA VAL A 29 54.66 -5.54 13.41
C VAL A 29 53.43 -4.92 14.05
N ASN A 30 53.59 -3.67 14.49
CA ASN A 30 52.57 -2.93 15.21
C ASN A 30 51.49 -2.40 14.25
N SER A 31 51.06 -3.23 13.30
CA SER A 31 49.87 -3.07 12.46
C SER A 31 48.64 -3.68 13.14
N GLY A 32 48.62 -3.60 14.46
CA GLY A 32 47.48 -3.86 15.33
C GLY A 32 46.82 -2.56 15.76
N SER A 33 46.72 -1.58 14.85
CA SER A 33 45.67 -0.58 14.94
C SER A 33 44.34 -1.32 14.77
N THR A 34 43.81 -1.82 15.88
CA THR A 34 42.43 -2.30 15.96
C THR A 34 41.58 -1.19 15.39
N PHE A 35 40.90 -1.45 14.28
CA PHE A 35 39.96 -0.52 13.69
C PHE A 35 38.88 -0.27 14.73
N GLN A 36 39.02 0.83 15.48
CA GLN A 36 37.96 1.31 16.34
C GLN A 36 36.98 1.99 15.38
N PRO A 37 35.73 1.52 15.28
CA PRO A 37 34.73 2.19 14.46
C PRO A 37 34.65 3.65 14.86
N GLU A 38 34.62 4.59 13.91
CA GLU A 38 34.53 6.01 14.22
C GLU A 38 33.08 6.43 14.57
N PHE A 39 32.35 5.58 15.31
CA PHE A 39 31.02 5.84 15.85
C PHE A 39 30.96 5.64 17.37
N ASN A 40 30.04 6.34 18.02
CA ASN A 40 29.73 6.22 19.44
C ASN A 40 28.23 5.99 19.63
N VAL A 41 27.85 4.91 20.32
CA VAL A 41 26.46 4.67 20.76
C VAL A 41 26.21 5.49 22.03
N GLU A 42 25.24 6.41 21.98
CA GLU A 42 24.91 7.28 23.10
C GLU A 42 23.86 6.65 24.03
N THR A 43 22.96 5.82 23.50
CA THR A 43 21.97 5.08 24.27
C THR A 43 21.48 3.86 23.50
N GLU A 44 21.21 2.78 24.23
CA GLU A 44 20.53 1.59 23.77
C GLU A 44 19.36 1.28 24.72
N ILE A 45 18.22 0.87 24.16
CA ILE A 45 17.08 0.32 24.87
C ILE A 45 16.76 -1.02 24.20
N ASN A 46 16.99 -2.12 24.91
CA ASN A 46 16.90 -3.49 24.38
C ASN A 46 15.83 -4.35 25.08
N PHE A 47 14.97 -3.73 25.91
CA PHE A 47 13.79 -4.31 26.57
C PHE A 47 13.98 -5.62 27.38
N GLU A 48 15.21 -6.09 27.60
CA GLU A 48 15.51 -7.11 28.62
C GLU A 48 15.32 -6.59 30.05
N SER A 49 15.28 -5.25 30.21
CA SER A 49 14.96 -4.55 31.46
C SER A 49 14.10 -3.31 31.20
N THR A 50 13.68 -2.63 32.27
CA THR A 50 12.98 -1.34 32.21
C THR A 50 13.91 -0.13 32.14
N GLU A 51 15.23 -0.34 32.03
CA GLU A 51 16.20 0.75 31.86
C GLU A 51 15.97 1.50 30.55
N GLY A 52 16.11 2.82 30.56
CA GLY A 52 15.84 3.68 29.41
C GLY A 52 14.36 3.84 29.05
N MET A 53 13.41 3.07 29.59
CA MET A 53 11.97 3.21 29.26
C MET A 53 11.40 4.59 29.63
N ASN A 54 12.01 5.32 30.57
CA ASN A 54 11.67 6.71 30.88
C ASN A 54 11.96 7.70 29.73
N LEU A 55 12.62 7.25 28.66
CA LEU A 55 12.85 8.00 27.42
C LEU A 55 11.76 7.73 26.37
N ILE A 56 10.78 6.87 26.67
CA ILE A 56 9.72 6.44 25.76
C ILE A 56 8.37 6.92 26.30
N GLY A 57 7.69 7.78 25.53
CA GLY A 57 6.27 8.04 25.66
C GLY A 57 5.48 6.95 24.93
N LEU A 58 4.43 6.43 25.56
CA LEU A 58 3.56 5.41 24.96
C LEU A 58 2.21 6.03 24.58
N TRP A 59 1.74 5.75 23.37
CA TRP A 59 0.47 6.25 22.85
C TRP A 59 -0.63 5.26 23.20
N MET A 60 -1.62 5.71 23.97
CA MET A 60 -2.64 4.87 24.61
C MET A 60 -4.03 5.14 24.07
N ASP A 61 -4.68 4.10 23.52
CA ASP A 61 -6.09 4.16 23.14
C ASP A 61 -7.01 4.06 24.37
N ASN A 62 -6.52 3.46 25.47
CA ASN A 62 -7.20 3.43 26.75
C ASN A 62 -6.20 3.48 27.94
N PRO A 63 -6.03 4.65 28.60
CA PRO A 63 -5.06 4.82 29.70
C PRO A 63 -5.39 4.04 30.98
N SER A 64 -6.57 3.42 31.11
CA SER A 64 -6.96 2.67 32.31
C SER A 64 -6.42 1.23 32.39
N ALA A 65 -5.70 0.76 31.36
CA ALA A 65 -5.36 -0.65 31.16
C ALA A 65 -3.86 -1.01 31.25
N ALA A 66 -2.96 -0.05 31.54
CA ALA A 66 -1.52 -0.30 31.57
C ALA A 66 -1.00 -0.75 32.94
N ASP A 67 -0.49 -1.98 32.99
CA ASP A 67 0.51 -2.42 33.97
C ASP A 67 1.89 -2.42 33.28
N PRO A 68 2.90 -1.70 33.82
CA PRO A 68 4.27 -1.73 33.31
C PRO A 68 4.87 -3.13 33.11
N ALA A 69 4.45 -4.13 33.89
CA ALA A 69 4.91 -5.51 33.74
C ALA A 69 4.36 -6.24 32.51
N ASN A 70 3.29 -5.73 31.87
CA ASN A 70 2.71 -6.28 30.65
C ASN A 70 3.20 -5.59 29.36
N LEU A 71 4.04 -4.55 29.47
CA LEU A 71 4.61 -3.83 28.31
C LEU A 71 5.62 -4.69 27.55
N ILE A 72 6.52 -5.30 28.33
CA ILE A 72 7.62 -6.13 27.86
C ILE A 72 7.16 -7.58 27.94
N LYS A 73 7.15 -8.26 26.80
CA LYS A 73 6.90 -9.69 26.72
C LYS A 73 8.06 -10.35 26.00
N ASP A 74 8.61 -11.43 26.57
CA ASP A 74 9.69 -12.21 25.98
C ASP A 74 10.91 -11.36 25.55
N GLY A 75 11.18 -10.27 26.29
CA GLY A 75 12.27 -9.31 26.04
C GLY A 75 11.96 -8.22 25.00
N VAL A 76 10.70 -8.05 24.57
CA VAL A 76 10.33 -7.07 23.52
C VAL A 76 9.10 -6.25 23.91
N LEU A 77 9.05 -4.97 23.51
CA LEU A 77 7.91 -4.09 23.73
C LEU A 77 6.84 -4.35 22.65
N ARG A 78 5.61 -4.69 23.07
CA ARG A 78 4.51 -4.99 22.13
C ARG A 78 3.53 -3.83 21.97
N ILE A 79 3.34 -3.41 20.72
CA ILE A 79 2.27 -2.51 20.26
C ILE A 79 1.16 -3.38 19.66
N GLY A 80 -0.12 -3.10 19.97
CA GLY A 80 -1.28 -3.84 19.44
C GLY A 80 -1.68 -5.10 20.22
N ALA A 81 -1.54 -6.29 19.64
CA ALA A 81 -2.17 -7.54 20.13
C ALA A 81 -1.97 -7.81 21.64
N GLY A 82 -3.06 -7.68 22.41
CA GLY A 82 -3.05 -7.89 23.87
C GLY A 82 -2.40 -6.76 24.67
N SER A 83 -2.25 -5.57 24.07
CA SER A 83 -1.52 -4.42 24.59
C SER A 83 -2.33 -3.13 24.39
N PRO A 84 -2.41 -2.20 25.38
CA PRO A 84 -3.25 -1.01 25.30
C PRO A 84 -2.64 0.16 24.50
N PHE A 85 -1.64 -0.10 23.65
CA PHE A 85 -0.89 0.92 22.90
C PHE A 85 -1.01 0.76 21.39
N SER A 86 -1.22 1.90 20.72
CA SER A 86 -1.20 2.07 19.26
C SER A 86 0.13 2.64 18.75
N GLY A 87 1.03 3.07 19.64
CA GLY A 87 2.37 3.52 19.27
C GLY A 87 3.29 3.84 20.43
N LEU A 88 4.52 4.21 20.09
CA LEU A 88 5.52 4.80 20.99
C LEU A 88 6.19 6.00 20.34
N GLN A 89 6.68 6.90 21.17
CA GLN A 89 7.46 8.09 20.81
C GLN A 89 8.71 8.12 21.69
N VAL A 90 9.88 8.29 21.09
CA VAL A 90 11.16 8.38 21.79
C VAL A 90 11.46 9.86 22.01
N HIS A 91 11.40 10.28 23.27
CA HIS A 91 11.51 11.67 23.69
C HIS A 91 12.90 12.33 23.61
N PRO A 92 14.06 11.63 23.76
CA PRO A 92 15.36 12.29 23.59
C PRO A 92 15.53 12.78 22.16
N THR A 93 15.80 14.08 22.05
CA THR A 93 15.98 14.79 20.79
C THR A 93 17.38 14.49 20.22
N PHE A 94 17.43 13.76 19.11
CA PHE A 94 18.67 13.48 18.38
C PHE A 94 18.91 14.55 17.30
N ARG A 95 20.17 14.72 16.87
CA ARG A 95 20.60 15.92 16.15
C ARG A 95 21.20 15.66 14.78
N ALA A 96 21.53 16.74 14.07
CA ALA A 96 22.35 16.67 12.87
C ALA A 96 23.68 15.97 13.17
N GLY A 97 23.95 14.88 12.45
CA GLY A 97 25.07 13.95 12.67
C GLY A 97 24.70 12.67 13.44
N HIS A 98 23.51 12.60 14.05
CA HIS A 98 23.03 11.38 14.73
C HIS A 98 22.40 10.39 13.76
N PHE A 99 22.64 9.10 14.05
CA PHE A 99 21.83 7.99 13.54
C PHE A 99 20.92 7.45 14.65
N ILE A 100 19.78 6.89 14.27
CA ILE A 100 18.89 6.14 15.16
C ILE A 100 18.38 4.88 14.46
N GLN A 101 18.53 3.74 15.13
CA GLN A 101 18.07 2.42 14.73
C GLN A 101 16.84 2.02 15.56
N VAL A 102 15.84 1.47 14.88
CA VAL A 102 14.77 0.67 15.45
C VAL A 102 14.87 -0.73 14.85
N ARG A 103 14.83 -1.76 15.67
CA ARG A 103 14.53 -3.12 15.21
C ARG A 103 13.11 -3.50 15.62
N LEU A 104 12.37 -4.07 14.67
CA LEU A 104 11.00 -4.49 14.88
C LEU A 104 10.64 -5.75 14.08
N ARG A 105 9.57 -6.44 14.50
CA ARG A 105 8.90 -7.50 13.72
C ARG A 105 7.39 -7.33 13.83
N ILE A 106 6.63 -7.84 12.87
CA ILE A 106 5.18 -7.60 12.76
C ILE A 106 4.38 -8.88 12.49
N SER A 107 3.07 -8.81 12.73
CA SER A 107 2.10 -9.88 12.40
C SER A 107 1.87 -10.03 10.88
N GLU A 108 0.95 -10.92 10.49
CA GLU A 108 0.59 -11.17 9.09
C GLU A 108 -0.19 -10.03 8.41
N LYS A 109 -0.77 -9.08 9.16
CA LYS A 109 -1.66 -8.05 8.59
C LYS A 109 -1.35 -6.61 8.99
N VAL A 110 -0.52 -6.36 10.01
CA VAL A 110 -0.19 -4.98 10.44
C VAL A 110 0.66 -4.26 9.40
N CYS A 111 0.18 -3.11 8.92
CA CYS A 111 1.04 -2.09 8.32
C CYS A 111 1.65 -1.22 9.44
N PHE A 112 2.93 -0.89 9.33
CA PHE A 112 3.64 -0.03 10.29
C PHE A 112 4.25 1.20 9.58
N PRO A 113 4.36 2.32 10.30
CA PRO A 113 5.37 3.33 10.05
C PRO A 113 6.36 3.45 11.23
N VAL A 114 7.65 3.51 10.90
CA VAL A 114 8.66 4.19 11.72
C VAL A 114 8.85 5.58 11.14
N GLN A 115 8.81 6.61 11.96
CA GLN A 115 8.94 7.99 11.49
C GLN A 115 9.81 8.86 12.39
N MET A 116 10.58 9.72 11.74
CA MET A 116 11.43 10.74 12.34
C MET A 116 10.74 12.09 12.16
N ASN A 117 10.32 12.71 13.26
CA ASN A 117 9.64 14.00 13.29
C ASN A 117 10.66 15.12 13.52
N MET A 118 10.82 15.99 12.53
CA MET A 118 11.70 17.16 12.60
C MET A 118 11.07 18.19 13.54
N SER A 119 11.78 18.57 14.60
CA SER A 119 11.23 19.49 15.60
C SER A 119 11.08 20.89 15.00
N SER A 120 9.83 21.36 14.87
CA SER A 120 9.54 22.76 14.58
C SER A 120 9.62 23.60 15.85
N ASN A 121 10.14 24.82 15.71
CA ASN A 121 10.19 25.83 16.76
C ASN A 121 8.96 26.76 16.78
N GLN A 122 7.94 26.53 15.93
CA GLN A 122 6.76 27.38 15.83
C GLN A 122 5.45 26.59 16.01
N PRO A 123 4.51 27.03 16.87
CA PRO A 123 3.35 26.23 17.30
C PRO A 123 2.27 25.99 16.22
N ASN A 124 2.45 26.48 14.99
CA ASN A 124 1.47 26.41 13.90
C ASN A 124 2.02 25.81 12.58
N GLU A 125 3.27 25.33 12.55
CA GLU A 125 3.89 24.81 11.32
C GLU A 125 3.53 23.36 10.97
N GLY A 126 2.86 22.64 11.89
CA GLY A 126 2.54 21.23 11.78
C GLY A 126 3.70 20.29 12.09
N GLU A 127 3.39 18.99 12.13
CA GLU A 127 4.39 17.92 12.24
C GLU A 127 5.09 17.73 10.89
N LYS A 128 6.38 17.38 10.92
CA LYS A 128 7.26 17.33 9.74
C LYS A 128 8.00 16.00 9.73
N LEU A 129 7.39 14.99 9.12
CA LEU A 129 7.74 13.58 9.32
C LEU A 129 8.51 13.04 8.11
N VAL A 130 9.68 12.43 8.34
CA VAL A 130 10.31 11.48 7.41
C VAL A 130 9.94 10.07 7.85
N ARG A 131 9.21 9.34 7.01
CA ARG A 131 8.59 8.04 7.34
C ARG A 131 9.15 6.93 6.46
N ILE A 132 9.52 5.82 7.09
CA ILE A 132 9.72 4.51 6.45
C ILE A 132 8.57 3.62 6.92
N GLY A 133 7.82 3.07 5.97
CA GLY A 133 6.70 2.18 6.26
C GLY A 133 6.65 0.98 5.35
N GLY A 134 5.76 0.05 5.70
CA GLY A 134 5.47 -1.12 4.88
C GLY A 134 4.39 -2.00 5.49
N CYS A 135 3.98 -3.01 4.74
CA CYS A 135 3.04 -4.04 5.15
C CYS A 135 3.60 -5.41 4.75
N PRO A 136 3.19 -6.52 5.40
CA PRO A 136 3.60 -7.88 5.08
C PRO A 136 3.53 -8.21 3.58
N ALA A 137 4.59 -8.86 3.09
CA ALA A 137 4.84 -9.21 1.69
C ALA A 137 4.93 -8.04 0.69
N GLN A 138 4.75 -6.79 1.12
CA GLN A 138 4.91 -5.59 0.30
C GLN A 138 6.36 -5.07 0.39
N ASN A 139 6.75 -4.24 -0.58
CA ASN A 139 8.01 -3.50 -0.51
C ASN A 139 7.87 -2.34 0.48
N LEU A 140 8.99 -1.93 1.08
CA LEU A 140 9.05 -0.73 1.92
C LEU A 140 8.89 0.55 1.09
N ASN A 141 8.35 1.61 1.70
CA ASN A 141 8.16 2.90 1.07
C ASN A 141 8.73 4.06 1.92
N GLY A 142 9.48 4.96 1.26
CA GLY A 142 9.93 6.24 1.81
C GLY A 142 8.90 7.34 1.57
N MET A 143 8.50 8.04 2.63
CA MET A 143 7.52 9.11 2.60
C MET A 143 7.95 10.32 3.41
N LEU A 144 7.46 11.49 3.01
CA LEU A 144 7.55 12.73 3.77
C LEU A 144 6.12 13.19 4.04
N VAL A 145 5.79 13.59 5.27
CA VAL A 145 4.43 13.99 5.67
C VAL A 145 4.45 15.33 6.39
N ARG A 146 3.75 16.33 5.87
CA ARG A 146 3.49 17.59 6.58
C ARG A 146 2.07 17.52 7.16
N ASN A 147 1.94 17.52 8.48
CA ASN A 147 0.65 17.44 9.16
C ASN A 147 0.36 18.74 9.91
N ILE A 148 -0.26 19.71 9.23
CA ILE A 148 -0.65 20.99 9.85
C ILE A 148 -2.09 20.87 10.38
N PRO A 149 -2.36 21.16 11.67
CA PRO A 149 -3.71 21.24 12.20
C PRO A 149 -4.62 22.15 11.37
N ASP A 150 -5.89 21.76 11.24
CA ASP A 150 -6.94 22.45 10.47
C ASP A 150 -6.61 22.71 8.98
N LYS A 151 -5.61 22.01 8.42
CA LYS A 151 -5.29 21.99 6.99
C LYS A 151 -5.14 20.56 6.48
N LYS A 152 -5.05 20.43 5.16
CA LYS A 152 -4.78 19.15 4.49
C LYS A 152 -3.34 18.70 4.75
N THR A 153 -3.18 17.45 5.22
CA THR A 153 -1.88 16.77 5.28
C THR A 153 -1.29 16.64 3.88
N THR A 154 -0.06 17.11 3.66
CA THR A 154 0.62 16.99 2.35
C THR A 154 1.73 15.93 2.41
N PHE A 155 1.96 15.28 1.27
CA PHE A 155 2.80 14.10 1.17
C PHE A 155 3.85 14.23 0.06
N GLY A 156 5.11 13.97 0.41
CA GLY A 156 6.18 13.64 -0.53
C GLY A 156 6.47 12.13 -0.52
N ARG A 157 7.10 11.61 -1.57
CA ARG A 157 7.64 10.24 -1.63
C ARG A 157 9.09 10.31 -2.07
N PHE A 158 9.93 9.43 -1.52
CA PHE A 158 11.31 9.25 -1.98
C PHE A 158 11.60 7.78 -2.25
N SER A 159 12.43 7.49 -3.24
CA SER A 159 12.71 6.12 -3.68
C SER A 159 13.61 5.39 -2.67
N LEU A 160 13.29 4.11 -2.42
CA LEU A 160 14.21 3.18 -1.75
C LEU A 160 14.84 2.26 -2.79
N THR A 161 16.16 2.34 -2.94
CA THR A 161 16.96 1.42 -3.74
C THR A 161 17.20 0.14 -2.95
N GLY A 162 16.72 -1.00 -3.43
CA GLY A 162 16.96 -2.30 -2.81
C GLY A 162 15.82 -3.28 -3.01
N LYS A 163 15.79 -4.33 -2.17
CA LYS A 163 14.80 -5.42 -2.25
C LYS A 163 14.31 -5.94 -0.91
N THR A 164 14.65 -5.32 0.22
CA THR A 164 14.19 -5.76 1.55
C THR A 164 12.67 -5.85 1.59
N LYS A 165 12.17 -7.07 1.79
CA LYS A 165 10.74 -7.31 1.99
C LYS A 165 10.39 -7.41 3.46
N VAL A 166 9.26 -6.79 3.81
CA VAL A 166 8.61 -6.98 5.09
C VAL A 166 7.97 -8.37 5.11
N LYS A 167 8.32 -9.21 6.08
CA LYS A 167 7.75 -10.55 6.24
C LYS A 167 7.26 -10.74 7.68
N PRO A 168 6.13 -11.43 7.90
CA PRO A 168 5.64 -11.70 9.25
C PRO A 168 6.67 -12.43 10.11
N GLY A 169 6.87 -11.95 11.34
CA GLY A 169 7.75 -12.57 12.33
C GLY A 169 9.28 -12.52 12.07
N GLU A 170 9.76 -12.14 10.89
CA GLU A 170 11.19 -11.84 10.68
C GLU A 170 11.54 -10.45 11.26
N TRP A 171 12.74 -10.33 11.83
CA TRP A 171 13.26 -9.05 12.32
C TRP A 171 13.66 -8.12 11.18
N LEU A 172 13.35 -6.84 11.35
CA LEU A 172 13.61 -5.76 10.41
C LEU A 172 14.31 -4.62 11.14
N ASP A 173 15.57 -4.36 10.78
CA ASP A 173 16.34 -3.21 11.22
C ASP A 173 16.03 -2.01 10.31
N ILE A 174 15.55 -0.89 10.88
CA ILE A 174 15.32 0.38 10.21
C ILE A 174 16.22 1.44 10.86
N ILE A 175 17.02 2.13 10.05
CA ILE A 175 17.91 3.20 10.51
C ILE A 175 17.57 4.49 9.78
N PHE A 176 17.49 5.58 10.52
CA PHE A 176 17.53 6.95 10.01
C PHE A 176 18.87 7.58 10.39
N TRP A 177 19.47 8.35 9.48
CA TRP A 177 20.64 9.19 9.75
C TRP A 177 20.33 10.61 9.28
N LEU A 178 20.31 11.55 10.22
CA LEU A 178 20.19 12.98 9.92
C LEU A 178 21.61 13.50 9.67
N HIS A 179 21.87 13.97 8.44
CA HIS A 179 23.20 14.37 8.01
C HIS A 179 23.77 15.51 8.88
N PRO A 180 25.10 15.62 9.11
CA PRO A 180 25.71 16.69 9.92
C PRO A 180 25.33 18.12 9.52
N ASP A 181 24.99 18.35 8.25
CA ASP A 181 24.50 19.63 7.73
C ASP A 181 23.09 19.99 8.25
N GLY A 182 22.29 19.01 8.69
CA GLY A 182 20.89 19.16 9.10
C GLY A 182 19.86 19.23 7.95
N ASP A 183 20.31 19.11 6.70
CA ASP A 183 19.51 19.31 5.49
C ASP A 183 19.16 18.02 4.71
N LYS A 184 19.72 16.87 5.08
CA LYS A 184 19.53 15.59 4.39
C LYS A 184 19.20 14.49 5.39
N VAL A 185 18.33 13.57 4.99
CA VAL A 185 18.05 12.34 5.73
C VAL A 185 18.36 11.14 4.86
N PHE A 186 19.17 10.24 5.38
CA PHE A 186 19.43 8.93 4.80
C PHE A 186 18.69 7.87 5.60
N THR A 187 18.23 6.84 4.92
CA THR A 187 17.47 5.73 5.50
C THR A 187 18.04 4.41 5.01
N PHE A 188 18.09 3.42 5.90
CA PHE A 188 18.55 2.06 5.63
C PHE A 188 17.55 1.08 6.24
N THR A 189 17.28 -0.03 5.58
CA THR A 189 16.37 -1.06 6.10
C THR A 189 16.75 -2.45 5.64
N GLY A 190 16.97 -3.38 6.58
CA GLY A 190 17.43 -4.73 6.27
C GLY A 190 16.88 -5.81 7.20
N ASN A 191 16.90 -7.06 6.72
CA ASN A 191 16.46 -8.26 7.45
C ASN A 191 17.63 -9.26 7.65
N GLY A 192 18.84 -8.71 7.84
CA GLY A 192 20.09 -9.48 7.94
C GLY A 192 20.59 -10.13 6.64
N LYS A 193 19.79 -10.13 5.55
CA LYS A 193 20.16 -10.70 4.24
C LYS A 193 19.93 -9.71 3.10
N GLU A 194 18.78 -9.07 3.08
CA GLU A 194 18.41 -8.02 2.13
C GLU A 194 18.70 -6.65 2.75
N LEU A 195 19.02 -5.67 1.89
CA LEU A 195 19.09 -4.26 2.25
C LEU A 195 18.30 -3.43 1.24
N SER A 196 17.66 -2.37 1.74
CA SER A 196 17.15 -1.23 0.99
C SER A 196 17.67 0.04 1.62
N TYR A 197 17.93 1.06 0.81
CA TYR A 197 18.42 2.36 1.25
C TYR A 197 17.84 3.49 0.40
N GLY A 198 17.66 4.67 0.97
CA GLY A 198 17.13 5.83 0.24
C GLY A 198 17.36 7.12 1.02
N SER A 199 17.44 8.24 0.31
CA SER A 199 17.76 9.54 0.89
C SER A 199 16.93 10.66 0.29
N VAL A 200 16.84 11.76 1.04
CA VAL A 200 16.05 12.93 0.70
C VAL A 200 16.72 14.18 1.27
N THR A 201 16.79 15.24 0.46
CA THR A 201 17.08 16.60 0.93
C THR A 201 15.80 17.21 1.51
N LEU A 202 15.87 17.72 2.72
CA LEU A 202 14.75 18.33 3.44
C LEU A 202 14.42 19.73 2.89
N PRO A 203 13.14 20.12 2.82
CA PRO A 203 12.73 21.51 2.57
C PRO A 203 13.41 22.47 3.56
N ASP A 204 13.72 23.70 3.15
CA ASP A 204 14.40 24.68 4.03
C ASP A 204 13.69 24.89 5.38
N ASP A 205 12.36 24.86 5.42
CA ASP A 205 11.59 24.99 6.66
C ASP A 205 11.53 23.70 7.51
N TRP A 206 12.01 22.57 6.99
CA TRP A 206 12.15 21.28 7.70
C TRP A 206 13.57 21.05 8.22
N GLN A 207 14.57 21.80 7.72
CA GLN A 207 15.96 21.70 8.17
C GLN A 207 16.03 22.07 9.65
N SER A 208 16.25 21.06 10.49
CA SER A 208 16.27 21.21 11.93
C SER A 208 17.47 20.51 12.53
N LYS A 209 18.01 21.09 13.60
CA LYS A 209 19.13 20.52 14.35
C LYS A 209 18.70 19.42 15.30
N ASP A 210 17.39 19.19 15.42
CA ASP A 210 16.75 18.49 16.52
C ASP A 210 15.51 17.74 15.99
N ALA A 211 15.48 16.42 16.13
CA ALA A 211 14.37 15.56 15.71
C ALA A 211 14.08 14.46 16.76
N HIS A 212 12.91 13.82 16.66
CA HIS A 212 12.51 12.74 17.54
C HIS A 212 11.87 11.58 16.78
N LEU A 213 11.92 10.38 17.34
CA LEU A 213 11.50 9.13 16.69
C LEU A 213 10.13 8.69 17.19
N GLN A 214 9.37 8.05 16.33
CA GLN A 214 8.09 7.44 16.66
C GLN A 214 7.91 6.13 15.88
N VAL A 215 7.32 5.12 16.53
CA VAL A 215 6.86 3.88 15.88
C VAL A 215 5.37 3.76 16.17
N ALA A 216 4.55 3.54 15.14
CA ALA A 216 3.11 3.33 15.31
C ALA A 216 2.68 1.97 14.72
N ALA A 217 1.49 1.54 15.12
CA ALA A 217 0.82 0.39 14.54
C ALA A 217 -0.69 0.64 14.49
N TRP A 218 -1.34 0.15 13.44
CA TRP A 218 -2.80 0.11 13.36
C TRP A 218 -3.25 -1.35 13.37
N PRO A 219 -3.40 -1.97 14.56
CA PRO A 219 -3.71 -3.37 14.72
C PRO A 219 -5.19 -3.65 14.43
N GLY A 220 -5.48 -4.45 13.40
CA GLY A 220 -6.86 -4.80 13.02
C GLY A 220 -7.51 -5.91 13.86
N SER A 221 -6.76 -6.59 14.75
CA SER A 221 -7.27 -7.76 15.48
C SER A 221 -6.50 -8.07 16.78
N ASP A 222 -7.02 -9.02 17.55
CA ASP A 222 -6.40 -9.60 18.76
C ASP A 222 -5.05 -10.31 18.52
N LYS A 223 -4.64 -10.47 17.26
CA LYS A 223 -3.39 -11.14 16.83
C LYS A 223 -2.43 -10.21 16.08
N ASP A 224 -2.82 -8.94 15.89
CA ASP A 224 -2.07 -7.98 15.10
C ASP A 224 -1.17 -7.10 15.96
N TYR A 225 0.15 -7.20 15.74
CA TYR A 225 1.16 -6.54 16.57
C TYR A 225 2.35 -5.99 15.78
N VAL A 226 3.02 -5.02 16.40
CA VAL A 226 4.44 -4.70 16.17
C VAL A 226 5.17 -4.99 17.48
N ASP A 227 6.18 -5.84 17.44
CA ASP A 227 7.14 -6.02 18.53
C ASP A 227 8.39 -5.20 18.22
N VAL A 228 8.90 -4.46 19.20
CA VAL A 228 10.15 -3.70 19.13
C VAL A 228 11.12 -4.28 20.16
N ASP A 229 12.27 -4.79 19.70
CA ASP A 229 13.33 -5.35 20.56
C ASP A 229 14.51 -4.39 20.77
N LEU A 230 14.78 -3.49 19.82
CA LEU A 230 15.89 -2.54 19.92
C LEU A 230 15.49 -1.12 19.51
N ILE A 231 15.85 -0.13 20.34
CA ILE A 231 15.95 1.28 19.95
C ILE A 231 17.35 1.76 20.38
N ARG A 232 18.14 2.28 19.45
CA ARG A 232 19.52 2.71 19.72
C ARG A 232 19.89 3.93 18.88
N TRP A 233 20.58 4.92 19.45
CA TRP A 233 21.11 6.06 18.70
C TRP A 233 22.56 6.39 19.07
N GLY A 234 23.20 7.14 18.19
CA GLY A 234 24.61 7.49 18.31
C GLY A 234 25.07 8.48 17.24
N THR A 235 26.37 8.75 17.22
CA THR A 235 27.04 9.72 16.34
C THR A 235 28.27 9.12 15.67
N GLY A 236 28.71 9.70 14.54
CA GLY A 236 29.97 9.35 13.88
C GLY A 236 29.81 8.71 12.49
N SER A 237 30.76 7.84 12.10
CA SER A 237 30.81 7.15 10.81
C SER A 237 29.59 6.22 10.63
N ILE A 238 28.66 6.64 9.76
CA ILE A 238 27.50 5.82 9.40
C ILE A 238 27.94 4.57 8.61
N GLN A 239 28.99 4.67 7.79
CA GLN A 239 29.58 3.54 7.07
C GLN A 239 30.05 2.44 8.03
N ASP A 240 30.76 2.81 9.10
CA ASP A 240 31.27 1.85 10.09
C ASP A 240 30.11 1.26 10.90
N TYR A 241 29.13 2.09 11.27
CA TYR A 241 27.94 1.65 11.99
C TYR A 241 27.14 0.61 11.19
N LEU A 242 26.95 0.87 9.89
CA LEU A 242 26.28 -0.05 8.96
C LEU A 242 27.11 -1.33 8.74
N ALA A 243 28.44 -1.24 8.67
CA ALA A 243 29.32 -2.41 8.53
C ALA A 243 29.25 -3.37 9.72
N GLU A 244 29.12 -2.84 10.93
CA GLU A 244 29.03 -3.64 12.16
C GLU A 244 27.60 -4.16 12.41
N ASN A 245 26.57 -3.34 12.17
CA ASN A 245 25.20 -3.63 12.62
C ASN A 245 24.23 -4.11 11.52
N LEU A 246 24.55 -3.94 10.24
CA LEU A 246 23.72 -4.40 9.11
C LEU A 246 24.52 -5.28 8.14
N PRO A 247 24.49 -6.62 8.28
CA PRO A 247 25.24 -7.54 7.41
C PRO A 247 24.99 -7.38 5.89
N GLY A 248 23.80 -6.87 5.51
CA GLY A 248 23.47 -6.53 4.12
C GLY A 248 24.26 -5.35 3.54
N TYR A 249 24.78 -4.44 4.37
CA TYR A 249 25.65 -3.34 3.92
C TYR A 249 26.97 -3.88 3.36
N THR A 250 27.62 -4.80 4.06
CA THR A 250 28.91 -5.40 3.63
C THR A 250 28.80 -6.11 2.27
N ALA A 251 27.62 -6.66 1.93
CA ALA A 251 27.35 -7.27 0.62
C ALA A 251 27.10 -6.25 -0.51
N GLY A 252 26.79 -4.99 -0.19
CA GLY A 252 26.51 -3.91 -1.15
C GLY A 252 27.43 -2.70 -1.03
N LYS A 253 28.52 -2.78 -0.26
CA LYS A 253 29.27 -1.64 0.31
C LYS A 253 29.55 -0.53 -0.69
N GLU A 254 30.20 -0.86 -1.81
CA GLU A 254 30.61 0.09 -2.87
C GLU A 254 29.43 0.90 -3.43
N ALA A 255 28.27 0.27 -3.63
CA ALA A 255 27.07 0.95 -4.14
C ALA A 255 26.41 1.84 -3.09
N ILE A 256 26.55 1.51 -1.80
CA ILE A 256 25.98 2.27 -0.69
C ILE A 256 26.89 3.46 -0.33
N ASP A 257 28.21 3.26 -0.38
CA ASP A 257 29.20 4.33 -0.24
C ASP A 257 29.04 5.37 -1.36
N THR A 258 28.94 4.91 -2.62
CA THR A 258 28.65 5.78 -3.79
C THR A 258 27.33 6.55 -3.61
N PHE A 259 26.33 5.94 -2.98
CA PHE A 259 25.04 6.57 -2.67
C PHE A 259 25.11 7.57 -1.50
N LEU A 260 26.00 7.35 -0.53
CA LEU A 260 26.28 8.27 0.58
C LEU A 260 27.07 9.50 0.12
N GLU A 261 27.96 9.34 -0.87
CA GLU A 261 28.69 10.44 -1.52
C GLU A 261 27.85 11.20 -2.55
N ALA A 262 26.79 10.59 -3.09
CA ALA A 262 25.88 11.23 -4.03
C ALA A 262 24.98 12.25 -3.34
N ALA A 263 24.72 13.37 -4.01
CA ALA A 263 23.70 14.33 -3.58
C ALA A 263 22.32 13.63 -3.53
N PRO A 264 21.62 13.64 -2.38
CA PRO A 264 20.28 13.07 -2.27
C PRO A 264 19.29 13.71 -3.24
N GLN A 265 18.20 12.98 -3.53
CA GLN A 265 17.10 13.53 -4.31
C GLN A 265 16.57 14.79 -3.62
N ALA A 266 16.51 15.90 -4.37
CA ALA A 266 15.86 17.11 -3.93
C ALA A 266 14.40 16.83 -3.58
N PHE A 267 13.85 17.55 -2.60
CA PHE A 267 12.47 17.37 -2.18
C PHE A 267 11.51 17.55 -3.38
N PRO A 268 10.72 16.54 -3.77
CA PRO A 268 9.69 16.72 -4.80
C PRO A 268 8.57 17.58 -4.23
N GLU A 269 8.24 18.69 -4.89
CA GLU A 269 7.33 19.73 -4.37
C GLU A 269 6.05 19.14 -3.73
N PHE A 270 5.66 19.67 -2.57
CA PHE A 270 4.45 19.23 -1.87
C PHE A 270 3.24 19.46 -2.78
N SER A 271 2.58 18.39 -3.21
CA SER A 271 1.30 18.51 -3.92
C SER A 271 0.20 18.91 -2.94
N GLU A 272 0.00 20.23 -2.80
CA GLU A 272 -1.23 20.78 -2.20
C GLU A 272 -2.41 20.37 -3.08
N GLN A 273 -3.29 19.50 -2.54
CA GLN A 273 -4.31 18.82 -3.33
C GLN A 273 -5.70 19.39 -3.07
N GLU A 274 -5.97 20.57 -3.63
CA GLU A 274 -7.31 21.20 -3.71
C GLU A 274 -7.73 21.49 -5.18
N PRO A 275 -9.00 21.83 -5.48
CA PRO A 275 -9.61 21.41 -6.76
C PRO A 275 -9.80 22.48 -7.85
N SER A 276 -8.78 22.71 -8.68
CA SER A 276 -8.84 23.14 -10.10
C SER A 276 -7.40 23.19 -10.69
N GLY A 277 -7.15 23.18 -12.00
CA GLY A 277 -8.05 22.99 -13.14
C GLY A 277 -7.76 23.93 -14.33
N GLU A 278 -6.65 23.74 -15.05
CA GLU A 278 -6.41 24.17 -16.46
C GLU A 278 -5.08 23.57 -16.99
N GLU A 279 -4.82 23.66 -18.30
CA GLU A 279 -3.85 22.84 -19.06
C GLU A 279 -2.51 23.54 -19.41
N GLN A 280 -1.42 22.77 -19.61
CA GLN A 280 -0.76 22.61 -20.93
C GLN A 280 0.50 21.68 -20.93
N GLU A 281 0.88 21.23 -22.14
CA GLU A 281 1.98 20.32 -22.54
C GLU A 281 3.41 20.89 -22.28
N GLN A 282 4.56 20.19 -22.29
CA GLN A 282 5.07 18.81 -22.60
C GLN A 282 6.54 18.74 -22.05
N PRO A 283 7.34 17.63 -22.07
CA PRO A 283 7.03 16.19 -22.13
C PRO A 283 7.79 15.31 -21.07
N GLN A 284 7.14 14.21 -20.65
CA GLN A 284 7.66 12.95 -20.05
C GLN A 284 9.05 12.83 -19.35
N LYS A 285 9.00 12.31 -18.11
CA LYS A 285 9.41 10.91 -17.85
C LYS A 285 8.53 10.26 -16.76
N GLU A 286 8.36 8.95 -16.82
CA GLU A 286 7.29 8.21 -16.13
C GLU A 286 7.45 8.16 -14.59
N ASN A 287 6.31 8.14 -13.89
CA ASN A 287 6.19 8.00 -12.44
C ASN A 287 4.90 7.22 -12.13
N ASP A 288 4.96 6.16 -11.31
CA ASP A 288 3.86 5.22 -11.06
C ASP A 288 2.76 5.79 -10.11
N GLN A 289 2.17 6.91 -10.48
CA GLN A 289 0.81 7.26 -10.05
C GLN A 289 -0.19 6.75 -11.09
N PRO A 290 -1.30 6.11 -10.69
CA PRO A 290 -2.36 5.77 -11.63
C PRO A 290 -2.87 7.07 -12.26
N ASP A 291 -2.89 7.13 -13.58
CA ASP A 291 -3.45 8.24 -14.32
C ASP A 291 -4.96 8.32 -14.00
N MET A 292 -5.33 9.35 -13.24
CA MET A 292 -6.72 9.59 -12.82
C MET A 292 -7.59 10.16 -13.96
N THR A 293 -7.05 10.29 -15.18
CA THR A 293 -7.81 10.46 -16.42
C THR A 293 -7.94 9.14 -17.20
N ASN A 294 -7.06 8.16 -16.97
CA ASN A 294 -7.16 6.80 -17.52
C ASN A 294 -8.10 5.93 -16.67
N PRO A 295 -9.32 5.62 -17.14
CA PRO A 295 -10.29 4.93 -16.30
C PRO A 295 -9.92 3.47 -15.97
N ASP A 296 -9.07 2.84 -16.79
CA ASP A 296 -8.53 1.50 -16.52
C ASP A 296 -7.47 1.48 -15.41
N GLU A 297 -6.87 2.63 -15.09
CA GLU A 297 -5.95 2.79 -13.95
C GLU A 297 -6.68 3.17 -12.67
N ILE A 298 -7.73 4.00 -12.78
CA ILE A 298 -8.70 4.21 -11.70
C ILE A 298 -9.27 2.86 -11.22
N MET A 299 -9.63 1.96 -12.14
CA MET A 299 -10.15 0.63 -11.81
C MET A 299 -9.15 -0.25 -11.03
N LYS A 300 -7.83 -0.15 -11.31
CA LYS A 300 -6.76 -0.83 -10.53
C LYS A 300 -6.65 -0.31 -9.08
N THR A 301 -7.24 0.84 -8.74
CA THR A 301 -7.28 1.31 -7.35
C THR A 301 -8.29 0.55 -6.49
N PHE A 302 -9.34 -0.04 -7.10
CA PHE A 302 -10.40 -0.78 -6.40
C PHE A 302 -10.15 -2.29 -6.34
N LEU A 303 -9.53 -2.85 -7.38
CA LEU A 303 -9.36 -4.28 -7.57
C LEU A 303 -7.87 -4.63 -7.68
N VAL A 304 -7.40 -5.61 -6.91
CA VAL A 304 -6.01 -6.08 -6.93
C VAL A 304 -5.82 -7.05 -8.10
N ASN A 305 -4.81 -6.81 -8.93
CA ASN A 305 -4.47 -7.60 -10.13
C ASN A 305 -5.70 -7.91 -11.04
N PRO A 306 -6.43 -6.88 -11.52
CA PRO A 306 -7.65 -7.09 -12.31
C PRO A 306 -7.32 -7.60 -13.71
N VAL A 307 -7.97 -8.70 -14.11
CA VAL A 307 -7.81 -9.36 -15.41
C VAL A 307 -9.12 -9.33 -16.18
N ILE A 308 -9.13 -8.63 -17.31
CA ILE A 308 -10.27 -8.58 -18.24
C ILE A 308 -10.59 -10.00 -18.71
N LYS A 309 -11.86 -10.39 -18.57
CA LYS A 309 -12.46 -11.62 -19.14
C LYS A 309 -13.31 -11.31 -20.37
N PHE A 310 -13.92 -10.13 -20.39
CA PHE A 310 -14.75 -9.69 -21.50
C PHE A 310 -14.71 -8.18 -21.65
N ASN A 311 -14.88 -7.67 -22.87
CA ASN A 311 -15.13 -6.26 -23.14
C ASN A 311 -15.94 -6.13 -24.43
N GLU A 312 -16.88 -5.18 -24.45
CA GLU A 312 -17.54 -4.70 -25.66
C GLU A 312 -17.70 -3.17 -25.57
N ASN A 313 -17.29 -2.47 -26.62
CA ASN A 313 -17.64 -1.07 -26.85
C ASN A 313 -18.88 -0.95 -27.76
N ALA A 314 -19.30 0.27 -28.07
CA ALA A 314 -20.46 0.54 -28.91
C ALA A 314 -20.38 -0.11 -30.32
N ASP A 315 -19.20 -0.20 -30.93
CA ASP A 315 -19.02 -0.90 -32.21
C ASP A 315 -19.13 -2.43 -32.05
N ASN A 316 -18.55 -3.03 -31.00
CA ASN A 316 -18.71 -4.47 -30.75
C ASN A 316 -20.17 -4.83 -30.41
N MET A 317 -20.84 -3.99 -29.61
CA MET A 317 -22.28 -4.10 -29.32
C MET A 317 -23.14 -3.89 -30.58
N LYS A 318 -22.64 -3.21 -31.60
CA LYS A 318 -23.31 -3.04 -32.89
C LYS A 318 -23.09 -4.24 -33.81
N GLU A 319 -21.86 -4.73 -33.90
CA GLU A 319 -21.50 -5.95 -34.66
C GLU A 319 -22.21 -7.20 -34.13
N ASN A 320 -22.30 -7.37 -32.81
CA ASN A 320 -23.00 -8.51 -32.19
C ASN A 320 -24.54 -8.33 -32.11
N ASN A 321 -25.10 -7.23 -32.66
CA ASN A 321 -26.52 -6.85 -32.58
C ASN A 321 -27.05 -6.73 -31.13
N ILE A 322 -26.19 -6.25 -30.23
CA ILE A 322 -26.37 -6.06 -28.79
C ILE A 322 -26.69 -7.39 -28.08
N GLY A 323 -26.15 -8.49 -28.63
CA GLY A 323 -26.52 -9.87 -28.34
C GLY A 323 -26.18 -10.36 -26.92
N GLN A 324 -25.24 -9.71 -26.23
CA GLN A 324 -24.99 -10.00 -24.81
C GLN A 324 -26.07 -9.45 -23.87
N PHE A 325 -26.90 -8.49 -24.29
CA PHE A 325 -27.98 -7.96 -23.45
C PHE A 325 -29.34 -8.57 -23.81
N GLY A 326 -30.00 -9.16 -22.82
CA GLY A 326 -31.28 -9.86 -22.97
C GLY A 326 -32.47 -8.97 -23.35
N PRO A 327 -33.69 -9.54 -23.43
CA PRO A 327 -34.92 -8.76 -23.64
C PRO A 327 -35.26 -7.88 -22.41
N GLY A 328 -36.16 -6.91 -22.60
CA GLY A 328 -36.72 -6.07 -21.53
C GLY A 328 -36.46 -4.56 -21.66
N SER A 329 -35.82 -4.12 -22.74
CA SER A 329 -35.85 -2.73 -23.20
C SER A 329 -35.81 -2.65 -24.73
N GLU A 330 -36.23 -1.52 -25.28
CA GLU A 330 -35.94 -1.17 -26.68
C GLU A 330 -34.47 -0.74 -26.77
N LYS A 331 -33.74 -1.24 -27.77
CA LYS A 331 -32.32 -0.93 -27.93
C LYS A 331 -32.10 -0.17 -29.23
N ALA A 332 -31.37 0.93 -29.17
CA ALA A 332 -31.02 1.75 -30.32
C ALA A 332 -29.52 2.09 -30.26
N ILE A 333 -28.86 2.12 -31.42
CA ILE A 333 -27.51 2.65 -31.53
C ILE A 333 -27.62 4.15 -31.83
N SER A 334 -26.76 4.93 -31.21
CA SER A 334 -26.54 6.36 -31.49
C SER A 334 -26.29 6.64 -32.99
N LYS A 335 -26.56 7.88 -33.44
CA LYS A 335 -26.45 8.25 -34.87
C LYS A 335 -25.01 8.23 -35.41
N ASP A 336 -24.04 8.48 -34.55
CA ASP A 336 -22.61 8.42 -34.82
C ASP A 336 -22.00 7.05 -34.51
N GLY A 337 -22.70 6.22 -33.71
CA GLY A 337 -22.24 4.90 -33.26
C GLY A 337 -21.44 4.93 -31.95
N SER A 338 -21.32 6.08 -31.28
CA SER A 338 -20.52 6.26 -30.04
C SER A 338 -21.07 5.53 -28.81
N TYR A 339 -22.37 5.26 -28.75
CA TYR A 339 -23.02 4.54 -27.64
C TYR A 339 -24.27 3.76 -28.07
N VAL A 340 -24.72 2.87 -27.18
CA VAL A 340 -25.99 2.13 -27.24
C VAL A 340 -26.98 2.70 -26.20
N SER A 341 -28.19 3.03 -26.64
CA SER A 341 -29.31 3.44 -25.79
C SER A 341 -30.22 2.26 -25.44
N PHE A 342 -30.43 2.04 -24.15
CA PHE A 342 -31.46 1.17 -23.57
C PHE A 342 -32.66 2.03 -23.18
N ILE A 343 -33.72 1.96 -23.96
CA ILE A 343 -34.89 2.84 -23.90
C ILE A 343 -36.03 2.12 -23.18
N GLY A 344 -36.36 2.64 -22.01
CA GLY A 344 -37.48 2.21 -21.18
C GLY A 344 -38.73 3.03 -21.46
N LYS A 345 -39.82 2.35 -21.83
CA LYS A 345 -41.15 2.96 -22.04
C LYS A 345 -41.96 2.88 -20.74
N SER A 346 -43.24 2.54 -20.78
CA SER A 346 -44.15 2.54 -19.61
C SER A 346 -43.66 1.78 -18.38
N GLU A 347 -42.85 0.73 -18.57
CA GLU A 347 -42.36 -0.17 -17.51
C GLU A 347 -40.91 0.15 -17.09
N GLY A 348 -40.29 1.19 -17.67
CA GLY A 348 -38.88 1.50 -17.49
C GLY A 348 -37.94 0.57 -18.22
N VAL A 349 -36.72 0.43 -17.72
CA VAL A 349 -35.67 -0.42 -18.29
C VAL A 349 -35.51 -1.65 -17.39
N TRP A 350 -35.44 -2.84 -17.96
CA TRP A 350 -34.89 -4.01 -17.28
C TRP A 350 -34.12 -4.84 -18.31
N THR A 351 -32.81 -4.95 -18.20
CA THR A 351 -32.00 -5.58 -19.26
C THR A 351 -30.76 -6.24 -18.67
N PRO A 352 -30.78 -7.58 -18.50
CA PRO A 352 -29.67 -8.33 -17.95
C PRO A 352 -28.63 -8.64 -19.03
N LEU A 353 -27.36 -8.80 -18.62
CA LEU A 353 -26.41 -9.56 -19.43
C LEU A 353 -26.89 -11.02 -19.50
N ASN A 354 -26.84 -11.64 -20.67
CA ASN A 354 -27.27 -13.02 -20.88
C ASN A 354 -26.37 -14.00 -20.11
N THR A 355 -25.07 -13.71 -20.05
CA THR A 355 -24.01 -14.48 -19.40
C THR A 355 -23.70 -13.93 -17.98
N PRO A 356 -23.58 -14.77 -16.93
CA PRO A 356 -23.07 -14.37 -15.62
C PRO A 356 -21.60 -13.90 -15.67
N LEU A 357 -21.20 -13.03 -14.73
CA LEU A 357 -19.90 -12.34 -14.76
C LEU A 357 -18.70 -13.30 -14.66
N ASP A 358 -18.84 -14.42 -13.94
CA ASP A 358 -17.83 -15.48 -13.83
C ASP A 358 -17.77 -16.45 -15.02
N GLN A 359 -18.73 -16.38 -15.95
CA GLN A 359 -18.92 -17.34 -17.05
C GLN A 359 -18.47 -16.84 -18.43
N PHE A 360 -17.90 -15.64 -18.52
CA PHE A 360 -17.33 -15.10 -19.76
C PHE A 360 -15.97 -15.71 -20.16
N ASP A 361 -15.33 -16.53 -19.31
CA ASP A 361 -14.06 -17.21 -19.61
C ASP A 361 -14.28 -18.70 -19.91
N ASN A 362 -13.60 -19.25 -20.92
CA ASN A 362 -13.53 -20.69 -21.17
C ASN A 362 -12.87 -21.48 -20.00
N LYS A 363 -12.21 -20.77 -19.07
CA LYS A 363 -11.69 -21.27 -17.78
C LYS A 363 -12.50 -20.75 -16.59
N ALA A 364 -13.80 -20.51 -16.77
CA ALA A 364 -14.73 -20.05 -15.73
C ALA A 364 -14.53 -20.78 -14.40
N LYS A 365 -14.52 -20.01 -13.31
CA LYS A 365 -14.59 -20.51 -11.94
C LYS A 365 -15.91 -20.01 -11.36
N PRO A 366 -16.99 -20.81 -11.40
CA PRO A 366 -18.25 -20.44 -10.78
C PRO A 366 -18.03 -20.05 -9.32
N GLY A 367 -18.51 -18.87 -8.92
CA GLY A 367 -18.28 -18.33 -7.58
C GLY A 367 -16.90 -17.74 -7.31
N GLY A 368 -16.05 -17.55 -8.33
CA GLY A 368 -14.82 -16.78 -8.20
C GLY A 368 -15.08 -15.27 -7.98
N ASN A 369 -14.01 -14.48 -7.88
CA ASN A 369 -14.06 -13.02 -7.79
C ASN A 369 -14.55 -12.41 -9.12
N GLN A 370 -15.49 -11.47 -9.10
CA GLN A 370 -16.22 -10.99 -10.28
C GLN A 370 -16.45 -9.49 -10.19
N ALA A 371 -16.10 -8.76 -11.24
CA ALA A 371 -16.47 -7.35 -11.35
C ALA A 371 -16.95 -6.99 -12.75
N ILE A 372 -17.79 -5.97 -12.82
CA ILE A 372 -18.12 -5.26 -14.05
C ILE A 372 -17.74 -3.79 -13.89
N TYR A 373 -17.20 -3.22 -14.95
CA TYR A 373 -16.82 -1.83 -15.03
C TYR A 373 -17.28 -1.26 -16.38
N PHE A 374 -17.96 -0.12 -16.37
CA PHE A 374 -18.70 0.40 -17.53
C PHE A 374 -18.83 1.92 -17.51
N LYS A 375 -19.12 2.51 -18.68
CA LYS A 375 -19.40 3.94 -18.85
C LYS A 375 -20.85 4.13 -19.29
N PHE A 376 -21.61 4.95 -18.55
CA PHE A 376 -23.04 5.16 -18.74
C PHE A 376 -23.47 6.62 -18.62
N GLN A 377 -24.66 6.91 -19.13
CA GLN A 377 -25.40 8.16 -18.91
C GLN A 377 -26.88 7.82 -18.71
N ALA A 378 -27.57 8.57 -17.84
CA ALA A 378 -28.99 8.36 -17.54
C ALA A 378 -29.82 9.61 -17.86
N GLN A 379 -30.95 9.43 -18.57
CA GLN A 379 -31.88 10.51 -18.92
C GLN A 379 -33.34 10.12 -18.65
N PRO A 380 -34.03 10.71 -17.64
CA PRO A 380 -33.50 11.62 -16.62
C PRO A 380 -32.45 10.96 -15.71
N PRO A 381 -31.69 11.74 -14.92
CA PRO A 381 -30.70 11.16 -14.00
C PRO A 381 -31.31 10.47 -12.76
N ASP A 382 -32.61 10.62 -12.48
CA ASP A 382 -33.28 9.93 -11.37
C ASP A 382 -33.78 8.53 -11.74
N GLN A 383 -33.62 7.60 -10.80
CA GLN A 383 -34.14 6.23 -10.81
C GLN A 383 -33.54 5.18 -11.78
N PRO A 384 -32.34 5.33 -12.39
CA PRO A 384 -31.61 4.15 -12.85
C PRO A 384 -31.19 3.27 -11.65
N TYR A 385 -30.98 1.98 -11.91
CA TYR A 385 -30.36 1.05 -10.97
C TYR A 385 -29.49 0.02 -11.69
N PHE A 386 -28.50 -0.49 -10.96
CA PHE A 386 -27.56 -1.52 -11.43
C PHE A 386 -27.54 -2.67 -10.44
N THR A 387 -28.10 -3.81 -10.83
CA THR A 387 -28.34 -4.97 -9.96
C THR A 387 -27.32 -6.07 -10.20
N PHE A 388 -26.82 -6.68 -9.11
CA PHE A 388 -26.23 -8.00 -9.12
C PHE A 388 -27.28 -9.00 -8.65
N MET A 389 -27.71 -9.88 -9.54
CA MET A 389 -28.71 -10.93 -9.29
C MET A 389 -28.04 -12.29 -9.21
N GLY A 390 -28.22 -13.00 -8.10
CA GLY A 390 -27.66 -14.32 -7.82
C GLY A 390 -28.57 -15.12 -6.88
N PRO A 391 -28.03 -15.84 -5.87
CA PRO A 391 -28.83 -16.47 -4.81
C PRO A 391 -29.59 -15.46 -3.91
N VAL A 392 -29.19 -14.20 -3.97
CA VAL A 392 -29.86 -13.00 -3.44
C VAL A 392 -29.76 -11.88 -4.48
N GLU A 393 -30.44 -10.77 -4.25
CA GLU A 393 -30.36 -9.57 -5.08
C GLU A 393 -29.95 -8.35 -4.26
N PHE A 394 -29.01 -7.58 -4.79
CA PHE A 394 -28.67 -6.25 -4.31
C PHE A 394 -28.43 -5.31 -5.50
N ASN A 395 -28.66 -4.02 -5.30
CA ASN A 395 -28.41 -3.03 -6.36
C ASN A 395 -27.95 -1.68 -5.81
N ILE A 396 -27.24 -0.95 -6.66
CA ILE A 396 -27.12 0.49 -6.51
C ILE A 396 -28.33 1.10 -7.24
N ASP A 397 -29.20 1.82 -6.53
CA ASP A 397 -30.23 2.66 -7.15
C ASP A 397 -29.95 4.14 -6.88
N PHE A 398 -30.29 4.98 -7.86
CA PHE A 398 -30.12 6.43 -7.77
C PHE A 398 -31.49 7.04 -7.50
N TRP A 399 -31.69 7.60 -6.32
CA TRP A 399 -33.01 8.05 -5.87
C TRP A 399 -33.29 9.50 -6.28
N GLU A 400 -34.17 10.18 -5.55
CA GLU A 400 -34.46 11.61 -5.67
C GLU A 400 -33.18 12.45 -5.86
N ALA A 401 -33.22 13.37 -6.83
CA ALA A 401 -32.08 14.18 -7.26
C ALA A 401 -30.82 13.38 -7.66
N GLY A 402 -30.98 12.15 -8.17
CA GLY A 402 -29.88 11.38 -8.76
C GLY A 402 -28.88 10.82 -7.74
N LYS A 403 -29.21 10.78 -6.45
CA LYS A 403 -28.28 10.33 -5.38
C LYS A 403 -28.19 8.81 -5.28
N PRO A 404 -26.99 8.19 -5.40
CA PRO A 404 -26.82 6.75 -5.29
C PRO A 404 -26.92 6.24 -3.85
N ARG A 405 -27.42 5.01 -3.70
CA ARG A 405 -27.40 4.22 -2.47
C ARG A 405 -27.35 2.73 -2.80
N ILE A 406 -26.79 1.92 -1.90
CA ILE A 406 -26.93 0.45 -1.94
C ILE A 406 -28.29 0.05 -1.36
N ASN A 407 -28.93 -0.96 -1.97
CA ASN A 407 -30.13 -1.62 -1.46
C ASN A 407 -29.89 -3.13 -1.47
N TRP A 408 -30.16 -3.79 -0.35
CA TRP A 408 -30.16 -5.25 -0.24
C TRP A 408 -31.62 -5.72 -0.26
N LEU A 409 -32.06 -6.32 -1.37
CA LEU A 409 -33.48 -6.50 -1.65
C LEU A 409 -34.13 -7.52 -0.70
N ALA A 410 -33.44 -8.62 -0.40
CA ALA A 410 -33.89 -9.64 0.53
C ALA A 410 -34.06 -9.11 1.97
N GLU A 411 -33.20 -8.18 2.38
CA GLU A 411 -33.16 -7.62 3.74
C GLU A 411 -34.05 -6.36 3.88
N SER A 412 -34.50 -5.77 2.78
CA SER A 412 -35.09 -4.42 2.71
C SER A 412 -34.20 -3.29 3.29
N LYS A 413 -32.90 -3.57 3.54
CA LYS A 413 -31.88 -2.64 4.04
C LYS A 413 -31.44 -1.69 2.93
N LYS A 414 -31.04 -0.46 3.30
CA LYS A 414 -30.46 0.56 2.41
C LYS A 414 -29.35 1.34 3.12
N ALA A 415 -28.34 1.81 2.39
CA ALA A 415 -27.31 2.71 2.92
C ALA A 415 -26.79 3.67 1.82
N PRO A 416 -26.42 4.92 2.16
CA PRO A 416 -25.78 5.84 1.21
C PRO A 416 -24.37 5.37 0.81
N LEU A 417 -23.83 5.94 -0.26
CA LEU A 417 -22.40 5.87 -0.59
C LEU A 417 -21.65 7.01 0.14
N GLN A 418 -20.33 6.86 0.35
CA GLN A 418 -19.50 7.70 1.22
C GLN A 418 -19.61 9.21 0.96
N ASN A 419 -19.74 9.64 -0.30
CA ASN A 419 -19.93 11.05 -0.64
C ASN A 419 -21.41 11.35 -0.86
N GLU A 420 -22.09 11.86 0.18
CA GLU A 420 -23.51 12.23 0.13
C GLU A 420 -23.83 13.43 -0.77
N SER A 421 -22.82 14.20 -1.20
CA SER A 421 -23.01 15.33 -2.12
C SER A 421 -23.07 14.87 -3.59
N PHE A 422 -22.57 13.68 -3.90
CA PHE A 422 -22.61 13.13 -5.26
C PHE A 422 -24.04 12.88 -5.74
N ALA A 423 -24.31 13.29 -6.97
CA ALA A 423 -25.56 13.09 -7.68
C ALA A 423 -25.28 12.88 -9.18
N LEU A 424 -26.12 12.10 -9.85
CA LEU A 424 -26.17 12.12 -11.31
C LEU A 424 -26.81 13.42 -11.79
N GLU A 425 -26.16 14.09 -12.72
CA GLU A 425 -26.67 15.25 -13.44
C GLU A 425 -27.18 14.85 -14.83
N LYS A 426 -28.03 15.69 -15.42
CA LYS A 426 -28.52 15.49 -16.78
C LYS A 426 -27.39 15.71 -17.78
N ASP A 427 -27.39 14.93 -18.87
CA ASP A 427 -26.48 15.05 -20.03
C ASP A 427 -24.98 14.80 -19.75
N LYS A 428 -24.56 14.54 -18.50
CA LYS A 428 -23.21 14.08 -18.15
C LYS A 428 -22.99 12.59 -18.40
N TRP A 429 -21.73 12.17 -18.49
CA TRP A 429 -21.30 10.77 -18.53
C TRP A 429 -20.61 10.37 -17.23
N TYR A 430 -20.77 9.10 -16.86
CA TYR A 430 -20.27 8.54 -15.61
C TYR A 430 -19.65 7.17 -15.84
N TYR A 431 -18.55 6.94 -15.16
CA TYR A 431 -17.91 5.65 -15.01
C TYR A 431 -18.41 4.97 -13.73
N MET A 432 -18.55 3.64 -13.75
CA MET A 432 -18.90 2.87 -12.56
C MET A 432 -18.23 1.50 -12.56
N VAL A 433 -17.71 1.11 -11.39
CA VAL A 433 -17.27 -0.26 -11.07
C VAL A 433 -18.18 -0.87 -10.01
N MET A 434 -18.50 -2.14 -10.17
CA MET A 434 -19.12 -3.00 -9.17
C MET A 434 -18.33 -4.30 -9.10
N GLY A 435 -17.81 -4.66 -7.92
CA GLY A 435 -17.03 -5.88 -7.70
C GLY A 435 -17.49 -6.64 -6.47
N MET A 436 -17.53 -7.97 -6.57
CA MET A 436 -17.82 -8.89 -5.47
C MET A 436 -16.73 -9.97 -5.45
N ASP A 437 -16.11 -10.19 -4.29
CA ASP A 437 -15.18 -11.30 -4.12
C ASP A 437 -15.90 -12.60 -3.72
N LYS A 438 -15.16 -13.72 -3.76
CA LYS A 438 -15.69 -15.05 -3.42
C LYS A 438 -16.16 -15.19 -1.97
N ASP A 439 -15.69 -14.33 -1.06
CA ASP A 439 -15.95 -14.41 0.38
C ASP A 439 -17.12 -13.52 0.81
N GLY A 440 -17.65 -12.70 -0.10
CA GLY A 440 -18.85 -11.88 0.08
C GLY A 440 -18.58 -10.40 0.32
N LYS A 441 -17.34 -9.92 0.13
CA LYS A 441 -17.04 -8.47 0.23
C LYS A 441 -17.40 -7.77 -1.08
N PHE A 442 -18.13 -6.67 -0.97
CA PHE A 442 -18.61 -5.88 -2.10
C PHE A 442 -17.92 -4.51 -2.16
N VAL A 443 -17.55 -4.08 -3.37
CA VAL A 443 -17.00 -2.77 -3.66
C VAL A 443 -17.73 -2.10 -4.82
N THR A 444 -17.99 -0.80 -4.70
CA THR A 444 -18.40 0.03 -5.84
C THR A 444 -17.80 1.43 -5.77
N ALA A 445 -17.58 2.02 -6.93
CA ALA A 445 -17.35 3.45 -7.09
C ALA A 445 -17.97 3.96 -8.38
N ILE A 446 -18.39 5.23 -8.34
CA ILE A 446 -19.04 5.95 -9.43
C ILE A 446 -18.34 7.30 -9.53
N TRP A 447 -17.94 7.72 -10.73
CA TRP A 447 -17.29 9.01 -10.95
C TRP A 447 -17.69 9.64 -12.28
N GLU A 448 -17.65 10.97 -12.34
CA GLU A 448 -17.91 11.76 -13.55
C GLU A 448 -16.78 11.58 -14.56
N GLU A 449 -17.11 11.49 -15.86
CA GLU A 449 -16.11 11.34 -16.93
C GLU A 449 -15.15 12.53 -17.01
N ASP A 450 -15.70 13.74 -17.14
CA ASP A 450 -14.93 14.98 -17.28
C ASP A 450 -14.26 15.42 -15.97
N ASN A 451 -14.65 14.83 -14.83
CA ASN A 451 -14.10 15.15 -13.52
C ASN A 451 -14.05 13.96 -12.55
N PRO A 452 -13.08 13.04 -12.68
CA PRO A 452 -12.96 11.87 -11.82
C PRO A 452 -12.71 12.15 -10.31
N LYS A 453 -12.54 13.42 -9.91
CA LYS A 453 -12.55 13.85 -8.50
C LYS A 453 -13.97 13.93 -7.94
N VAL A 454 -14.98 14.17 -8.78
CA VAL A 454 -16.41 14.02 -8.46
C VAL A 454 -16.73 12.53 -8.46
N MET A 455 -16.46 11.91 -7.31
CA MET A 455 -16.58 10.47 -7.10
C MET A 455 -17.36 10.18 -5.81
N THR A 456 -18.05 9.04 -5.79
CA THR A 456 -18.59 8.44 -4.57
C THR A 456 -18.34 6.93 -4.59
N ARG A 457 -18.24 6.32 -3.41
CA ARG A 457 -17.78 4.93 -3.25
C ARG A 457 -18.54 4.23 -2.12
N PHE A 458 -18.52 2.90 -2.11
CA PHE A 458 -18.96 2.10 -0.98
C PHE A 458 -18.22 0.74 -0.94
N LEU A 459 -17.87 0.31 0.27
CA LEU A 459 -17.23 -0.95 0.61
C LEU A 459 -17.95 -1.52 1.83
N ASP A 460 -18.33 -2.80 1.79
CA ASP A 460 -18.95 -3.50 2.92
C ASP A 460 -18.77 -5.01 2.78
N ASP A 461 -18.82 -5.72 3.89
CA ASP A 461 -18.67 -7.18 3.95
C ASP A 461 -20.06 -7.82 4.09
N PHE A 462 -20.71 -8.07 2.94
CA PHE A 462 -22.05 -8.68 2.93
C PHE A 462 -22.04 -10.10 3.50
N SER A 463 -20.87 -10.73 3.72
CA SER A 463 -20.79 -12.02 4.43
C SER A 463 -21.23 -11.94 5.89
N THR A 464 -21.23 -10.73 6.46
CA THR A 464 -21.67 -10.45 7.84
C THR A 464 -23.19 -10.23 7.97
N HIS A 465 -23.90 -10.14 6.85
CA HIS A 465 -25.35 -9.89 6.81
C HIS A 465 -26.18 -11.13 7.20
N PRO A 466 -27.50 -10.97 7.49
CA PRO A 466 -28.39 -12.09 7.79
C PRO A 466 -28.44 -13.18 6.70
N ASP A 467 -28.20 -12.79 5.44
CA ASP A 467 -28.13 -13.69 4.28
C ASP A 467 -26.67 -13.97 3.82
N GLY A 468 -25.68 -13.73 4.68
CA GLY A 468 -24.24 -13.69 4.38
C GLY A 468 -23.69 -14.82 3.51
N GLU A 469 -24.04 -16.07 3.83
CA GLU A 469 -23.59 -17.25 3.06
C GLU A 469 -24.12 -17.28 1.62
N LYS A 470 -25.19 -16.55 1.29
CA LYS A 470 -25.74 -16.46 -0.08
C LYS A 470 -24.97 -15.50 -0.98
N TYR A 471 -24.14 -14.61 -0.40
CA TYR A 471 -23.24 -13.74 -1.16
C TYR A 471 -21.90 -14.45 -1.48
N LYS A 472 -21.53 -15.47 -0.70
CA LYS A 472 -20.30 -16.26 -0.88
C LYS A 472 -20.37 -17.18 -2.09
N ASN A 473 -19.27 -17.26 -2.83
CA ASN A 473 -19.07 -18.16 -3.98
C ASN A 473 -20.26 -18.17 -4.97
N ALA A 474 -20.95 -17.03 -5.13
CA ALA A 474 -22.13 -16.88 -5.95
C ALA A 474 -21.79 -16.41 -7.37
N SER A 475 -22.44 -16.97 -8.40
CA SER A 475 -22.38 -16.43 -9.77
C SER A 475 -23.34 -15.25 -9.92
N TRP A 476 -22.84 -14.08 -10.29
CA TRP A 476 -23.65 -12.85 -10.39
C TRP A 476 -24.03 -12.53 -11.83
N LYS A 477 -25.30 -12.16 -12.03
CA LYS A 477 -25.83 -11.66 -13.31
C LYS A 477 -26.09 -10.16 -13.18
N PHE A 478 -25.41 -9.37 -14.00
CA PHE A 478 -25.58 -7.92 -14.03
C PHE A 478 -26.86 -7.51 -14.76
N ILE A 479 -27.54 -6.46 -14.27
CA ILE A 479 -28.76 -5.91 -14.87
C ILE A 479 -28.67 -4.38 -14.92
N LEU A 480 -28.82 -3.80 -16.12
CA LEU A 480 -29.17 -2.40 -16.33
C LEU A 480 -30.67 -2.21 -16.11
N GLY A 481 -31.12 -1.24 -15.32
CA GLY A 481 -32.55 -1.04 -15.15
C GLY A 481 -33.01 0.31 -14.60
N SER A 482 -34.33 0.48 -14.57
CA SER A 482 -35.05 1.62 -14.02
C SER A 482 -36.50 1.28 -13.72
N LYS A 483 -37.12 2.01 -12.79
CA LYS A 483 -38.53 1.83 -12.38
C LYS A 483 -39.48 2.82 -13.09
N LYS A 484 -38.95 3.65 -13.99
CA LYS A 484 -39.67 4.70 -14.73
C LYS A 484 -39.26 4.75 -16.20
N PRO A 485 -40.09 5.31 -17.10
CA PRO A 485 -39.67 5.64 -18.46
C PRO A 485 -38.41 6.50 -18.48
N MET A 486 -37.34 6.01 -19.11
CA MET A 486 -36.05 6.69 -19.21
C MET A 486 -35.23 6.12 -20.37
N THR A 487 -34.09 6.75 -20.67
CA THR A 487 -33.01 6.13 -21.46
C THR A 487 -31.75 5.98 -20.61
N ILE A 488 -31.12 4.81 -20.66
CA ILE A 488 -29.75 4.60 -20.17
C ILE A 488 -28.86 4.41 -21.40
N ASN A 489 -27.89 5.29 -21.60
CA ASN A 489 -26.87 5.17 -22.63
C ASN A 489 -25.66 4.42 -22.06
N LEU A 490 -25.02 3.58 -22.86
CA LEU A 490 -23.85 2.79 -22.52
C LEU A 490 -22.82 2.90 -23.66
N ASP A 491 -21.62 3.39 -23.35
CA ASP A 491 -20.50 3.51 -24.30
C ASP A 491 -19.81 2.14 -24.44
N PHE A 492 -19.35 1.59 -23.31
CA PHE A 492 -18.77 0.26 -23.22
C PHE A 492 -19.07 -0.40 -21.87
N TYR A 493 -18.84 -1.72 -21.81
CA TYR A 493 -18.68 -2.43 -20.55
C TYR A 493 -17.55 -3.48 -20.63
N ARG A 494 -16.98 -3.81 -19.46
CA ARG A 494 -15.88 -4.74 -19.30
C ARG A 494 -16.12 -5.62 -18.07
N VAL A 495 -15.84 -6.91 -18.17
CA VAL A 495 -16.00 -7.90 -17.10
C VAL A 495 -14.63 -8.42 -16.68
N PHE A 496 -14.40 -8.53 -15.38
CA PHE A 496 -13.11 -8.84 -14.76
C PHE A 496 -13.21 -9.98 -13.74
N THR A 497 -12.09 -10.67 -13.55
CA THR A 497 -11.74 -11.29 -12.27
C THR A 497 -10.55 -10.55 -11.66
N PHE A 498 -10.27 -10.76 -10.38
CA PHE A 498 -9.23 -10.06 -9.62
C PHE A 498 -8.79 -10.93 -8.43
N ASP A 499 -7.68 -10.61 -7.77
CA ASP A 499 -7.16 -11.40 -6.64
C ASP A 499 -7.89 -11.08 -5.31
N SER A 500 -8.07 -9.79 -5.01
CA SER A 500 -8.87 -9.29 -3.88
C SER A 500 -9.38 -7.86 -4.16
N ILE A 501 -10.31 -7.38 -3.33
CA ILE A 501 -10.65 -5.96 -3.27
C ILE A 501 -9.49 -5.20 -2.58
N ASN A 502 -9.24 -3.96 -2.98
CA ASN A 502 -8.29 -3.07 -2.30
C ASN A 502 -9.03 -2.18 -1.29
N GLU A 503 -8.89 -2.49 0.01
CA GLU A 503 -9.62 -1.82 1.08
C GLU A 503 -8.99 -0.47 1.46
N LYS A 504 -7.68 -0.28 1.22
CA LYS A 504 -6.85 0.90 1.54
C LYS A 504 -7.22 2.21 0.82
N ILE A 505 -8.34 2.24 0.10
CA ILE A 505 -8.90 3.42 -0.58
C ILE A 505 -10.30 3.78 -0.05
N PHE A 506 -10.73 3.12 1.02
CA PHE A 506 -11.93 3.40 1.80
C PHE A 506 -11.62 3.85 3.24
N GLU A 507 -10.37 3.63 3.66
CA GLU A 507 -9.67 4.21 4.82
C GLU A 507 -9.20 5.65 4.52
#